data_AF-A0A9W7LEF7-F1
#
_entry.id   AF-A0A9W7LEF7-F1
#
_cell.length_a   1.000
_cell.length_b   1.000
_cell.length_c   1.000
_cell.angle_alpha   90.00
_cell.angle_beta   90.00
_cell.angle_gamma   90.00
#
_symmetry.space_group_name_H-M   'P 1'
#
loop_
_entity.id
_entity.type
_entity.pdbx_description
1 polymer ?
#
loop_
_entity_poly.entity_id
_entity_poly.type
_entity_poly.pdbx_seq_one_letter_code
_entity_poly.pdbx_strand_id
1 'polypeptide(L)'
;MTIKFTTVAFILMLIRASSLRVPALRPARLTSFRALSNEETPGITNKDRVDLLHNFLTTRHKLDPEKLKESNCDDVGESALKAYRTYISPSSKKLEAFLTHPPHMLTQAAERTSNQISHLVDRHRASRSDVLRNSDDSSAAMNISKNPLVVVLVDVRSSSNVGQLLRTADAVAAEKIVCVGITPTPGGLGGNKVKKVSLGSEMFVEVVRCETWDEALKEIEGYWKVGLETVEGAVGLWDAELKGGEGEVWGKGTAIVLGNEVTGVTPRVLGDVDEVVEIPMEGGKNSLNVAAAGAVVAYEVLRRIKLKKS
;
A
#
# COMPACT_ATOMS: atom_id res chain seq x y z
N MET A 1 14.64 -56.83 -21.34
CA MET A 1 13.48 -56.62 -20.44
C MET A 1 12.51 -55.70 -21.16
N THR A 2 11.36 -56.22 -21.50
CA THR A 2 10.55 -55.82 -22.67
C THR A 2 9.54 -54.72 -22.32
N ILE A 3 9.50 -53.69 -23.14
CA ILE A 3 8.53 -52.57 -23.12
C ILE A 3 7.16 -53.09 -23.58
N LYS A 4 6.07 -52.74 -22.88
CA LYS A 4 4.70 -52.87 -23.39
C LYS A 4 3.88 -51.58 -23.17
N PHE A 5 3.62 -50.93 -24.30
CA PHE A 5 2.55 -49.97 -24.57
C PHE A 5 1.21 -50.72 -24.75
N THR A 6 0.14 -50.23 -24.12
CA THR A 6 -1.29 -50.46 -24.42
C THR A 6 -2.09 -49.61 -23.41
N THR A 7 -3.09 -48.77 -23.68
CA THR A 7 -3.81 -48.36 -24.89
C THR A 7 -4.58 -47.08 -24.52
N VAL A 8 -4.36 -46.00 -25.27
CA VAL A 8 -5.31 -44.88 -25.41
C VAL A 8 -6.11 -45.17 -26.67
N ALA A 9 -7.38 -45.57 -26.53
CA ALA A 9 -8.41 -45.55 -27.59
C ALA A 9 -9.72 -46.15 -27.05
N PHE A 10 -10.52 -45.33 -26.36
CA PHE A 10 -11.97 -45.47 -26.39
C PHE A 10 -12.51 -44.12 -26.88
N ILE A 11 -12.21 -43.87 -28.15
CA ILE A 11 -12.79 -42.81 -28.95
C ILE A 11 -14.27 -43.11 -29.11
N LEU A 12 -15.06 -42.07 -28.90
CA LEU A 12 -16.28 -41.69 -29.61
C LEU A 12 -16.86 -42.74 -30.56
N MET A 13 -18.19 -42.86 -30.45
CA MET A 13 -19.16 -43.10 -31.54
C MET A 13 -20.04 -44.33 -31.30
N LEU A 14 -20.98 -44.20 -30.37
CA LEU A 14 -22.37 -44.59 -30.62
C LEU A 14 -23.30 -43.53 -30.04
N ILE A 15 -23.58 -42.56 -30.90
CA ILE A 15 -24.74 -41.68 -30.86
C ILE A 15 -26.01 -42.50 -31.16
N ARG A 16 -27.13 -42.09 -30.54
CA ARG A 16 -28.55 -42.45 -30.79
C ARG A 16 -29.10 -43.71 -30.11
N ALA A 17 -29.78 -43.49 -29.00
CA ALA A 17 -31.25 -43.63 -28.86
C ALA A 17 -31.57 -43.40 -27.36
N SER A 18 -32.05 -42.21 -26.98
CA SER A 18 -33.48 -41.84 -26.91
C SER A 18 -33.93 -41.71 -25.45
N SER A 19 -34.05 -40.45 -25.02
CA SER A 19 -35.12 -39.93 -24.16
C SER A 19 -35.36 -40.62 -22.81
N LEU A 20 -34.55 -40.28 -21.81
CA LEU A 20 -35.07 -40.10 -20.46
C LEU A 20 -34.89 -38.63 -20.09
N ARG A 21 -35.93 -37.84 -20.40
CA ARG A 21 -36.11 -36.50 -19.85
C ARG A 21 -36.25 -36.67 -18.34
N VAL A 22 -35.20 -36.35 -17.60
CA VAL A 22 -35.35 -36.03 -16.18
C VAL A 22 -36.28 -34.81 -16.13
N PRO A 23 -37.47 -34.88 -15.53
CA PRO A 23 -38.31 -33.70 -15.42
C PRO A 23 -37.55 -32.69 -14.56
N ALA A 24 -37.31 -31.51 -15.13
CA ALA A 24 -36.91 -30.35 -14.35
C ALA A 24 -37.96 -30.17 -13.25
N LEU A 25 -37.58 -30.43 -12.00
CA LEU A 25 -38.33 -30.03 -10.83
C LEU A 25 -38.45 -28.50 -10.92
N ARG A 26 -39.59 -28.03 -11.44
CA ARG A 26 -40.00 -26.65 -11.28
C ARG A 26 -39.96 -26.37 -9.77
N PRO A 27 -39.41 -25.24 -9.31
CA PRO A 27 -39.60 -24.86 -7.92
C PRO A 27 -41.10 -24.85 -7.68
N ALA A 28 -41.55 -25.72 -6.78
CA ALA A 28 -42.94 -25.76 -6.36
C ALA A 28 -43.33 -24.32 -6.01
N ARG A 29 -44.41 -23.83 -6.62
CA ARG A 29 -45.10 -22.64 -6.10
C ARG A 29 -45.24 -22.89 -4.61
N LEU A 30 -44.56 -22.09 -3.79
CA LEU A 30 -44.88 -21.93 -2.39
C LEU A 30 -46.34 -21.52 -2.36
N THR A 31 -47.21 -22.51 -2.22
CA THR A 31 -48.58 -22.36 -1.79
C THR A 31 -48.51 -21.48 -0.57
N SER A 32 -49.16 -20.32 -0.70
CA SER A 32 -49.34 -19.33 0.34
C SER A 32 -49.62 -20.01 1.68
N PHE A 33 -48.61 -20.03 2.56
CA PHE A 33 -48.84 -20.09 4.00
C PHE A 33 -49.47 -18.76 4.38
N ARG A 34 -50.78 -18.66 4.14
CA ARG A 34 -51.65 -17.59 4.60
C ARG A 34 -52.76 -18.23 5.42
N ALA A 35 -52.43 -18.56 6.66
CA ALA A 35 -53.30 -18.64 7.84
C ALA A 35 -52.49 -19.33 8.95
N LEU A 36 -52.61 -18.85 10.19
CA LEU A 36 -51.79 -19.10 11.38
C LEU A 36 -50.53 -18.19 11.40
N SER A 37 -50.53 -16.97 11.94
CA SER A 37 -51.21 -16.41 13.10
C SER A 37 -51.59 -14.94 12.84
N ASN A 38 -52.82 -14.56 13.19
CA ASN A 38 -53.14 -13.16 13.49
C ASN A 38 -52.64 -12.86 14.91
N GLU A 39 -51.33 -12.88 15.10
CA GLU A 39 -50.72 -12.15 16.21
C GLU A 39 -50.26 -10.83 15.61
N GLU A 40 -50.88 -9.73 16.04
CA GLU A 40 -50.34 -8.40 15.82
C GLU A 40 -48.92 -8.39 16.42
N THR A 41 -47.90 -8.59 15.58
CA THR A 41 -46.52 -8.38 16.02
C THR A 41 -46.43 -6.94 16.49
N PRO A 42 -46.01 -6.68 17.75
CA PRO A 42 -45.83 -5.33 18.24
C PRO A 42 -44.98 -4.54 17.24
N GLY A 43 -45.42 -3.34 16.87
CA GLY A 43 -44.68 -2.50 15.95
C GLY A 43 -43.24 -2.31 16.44
N ILE A 44 -42.26 -2.56 15.57
CA ILE A 44 -40.85 -2.36 15.87
C ILE A 44 -40.66 -0.93 16.37
N THR A 45 -40.01 -0.76 17.51
CA THR A 45 -39.73 0.56 18.09
C THR A 45 -38.34 1.06 17.68
N ASN A 46 -38.08 2.36 17.87
CA ASN A 46 -36.74 2.90 17.71
C ASN A 46 -35.73 2.25 18.68
N LYS A 47 -36.20 1.81 19.85
CA LYS A 47 -35.38 1.11 20.84
C LYS A 47 -34.89 -0.23 20.28
N ASP A 48 -35.77 -1.04 19.70
CA ASP A 48 -35.42 -2.35 19.13
C ASP A 48 -34.34 -2.24 18.05
N ARG A 49 -34.39 -1.17 17.25
CA ARG A 49 -33.38 -0.86 16.23
C ARG A 49 -32.02 -0.53 16.82
N VAL A 50 -31.98 0.25 17.89
CA VAL A 50 -30.74 0.60 18.59
C VAL A 50 -30.17 -0.62 19.29
N ASP A 51 -31.01 -1.43 19.93
CA ASP A 51 -30.62 -2.67 20.60
C ASP A 51 -30.02 -3.69 19.61
N LEU A 52 -30.59 -3.80 18.41
CA LEU A 52 -30.02 -4.61 17.31
C LEU A 52 -28.60 -4.16 16.93
N LEU A 53 -28.37 -2.85 16.77
CA LEU A 53 -27.04 -2.32 16.49
C LEU A 53 -26.07 -2.61 17.64
N HIS A 54 -26.49 -2.39 18.89
CA HIS A 54 -25.68 -2.65 20.08
C HIS A 54 -25.30 -4.12 20.21
N ASN A 55 -26.22 -5.03 19.89
CA ASN A 55 -25.96 -6.46 19.86
C ASN A 55 -24.87 -6.80 18.84
N PHE A 56 -24.94 -6.29 17.61
CA PHE A 56 -23.89 -6.51 16.61
C PHE A 56 -22.53 -5.91 17.02
N LEU A 57 -22.52 -4.70 17.56
CA LEU A 57 -21.28 -4.06 18.06
C LEU A 57 -20.62 -4.92 19.14
N THR A 58 -21.40 -5.42 20.10
CA THR A 58 -20.89 -6.18 21.24
C THR A 58 -20.48 -7.60 20.85
N THR A 59 -21.36 -8.35 20.19
CA THR A 59 -21.14 -9.78 19.91
C THR A 59 -20.15 -10.03 18.78
N ARG A 60 -20.21 -9.23 17.71
CA ARG A 60 -19.39 -9.44 16.50
C ARG A 60 -18.08 -8.69 16.54
N HIS A 61 -18.09 -7.46 17.04
CA HIS A 61 -16.93 -6.56 17.00
C HIS A 61 -16.27 -6.35 18.37
N LYS A 62 -16.86 -6.88 19.46
CA LYS A 62 -16.40 -6.66 20.84
C LYS A 62 -16.25 -5.17 21.17
N LEU A 63 -17.09 -4.34 20.57
CA LEU A 63 -17.14 -2.89 20.79
C LEU A 63 -18.24 -2.58 21.79
N ASP A 64 -17.85 -1.90 22.86
CA ASP A 64 -18.77 -1.39 23.88
C ASP A 64 -19.54 -0.18 23.33
N PRO A 65 -20.87 -0.25 23.19
CA PRO A 65 -21.70 0.87 22.72
C PRO A 65 -21.66 2.10 23.63
N GLU A 66 -21.33 1.96 24.92
CA GLU A 66 -21.23 3.12 25.84
C GLU A 66 -20.11 4.07 25.43
N LYS A 67 -18.97 3.53 24.97
CA LYS A 67 -17.86 4.34 24.44
C LYS A 67 -18.25 5.19 23.23
N LEU A 68 -19.26 4.77 22.47
CA LEU A 68 -19.78 5.51 21.31
C LEU A 68 -20.79 6.61 21.70
N LYS A 69 -21.32 6.59 22.92
CA LYS A 69 -22.20 7.63 23.47
C LYS A 69 -21.42 8.80 24.05
N GLU A 70 -20.20 8.56 24.51
CA GLU A 70 -19.32 9.59 25.05
C GLU A 70 -18.93 10.61 23.96
N SER A 71 -19.04 11.89 24.30
CA SER A 71 -18.77 13.00 23.36
C SER A 71 -17.31 13.07 22.91
N ASN A 72 -16.40 12.46 23.68
CA ASN A 72 -14.95 12.69 23.61
C ASN A 72 -14.13 11.42 23.86
N CYS A 73 -14.61 10.26 23.40
CA CYS A 73 -13.88 9.01 23.56
C CYS A 73 -12.75 8.92 22.51
N ASP A 74 -11.54 9.23 22.94
CA ASP A 74 -10.30 9.24 22.14
C ASP A 74 -9.99 7.93 21.42
N ASP A 75 -10.53 6.80 21.91
CA ASP A 75 -10.27 5.45 21.40
C ASP A 75 -11.08 5.11 20.13
N VAL A 76 -12.13 5.88 19.82
CA VAL A 76 -13.18 5.48 18.84
C VAL A 76 -13.16 6.37 17.59
N GLY A 77 -12.81 7.64 17.75
CA GLY A 77 -12.65 8.60 16.65
C GLY A 77 -13.96 9.25 16.18
N GLU A 78 -13.87 10.50 15.74
CA GLU A 78 -15.05 11.33 15.38
C GLU A 78 -15.91 10.74 14.26
N SER A 79 -15.28 10.09 13.27
CA SER A 79 -16.00 9.50 12.13
C SER A 79 -16.89 8.34 12.57
N ALA A 80 -16.42 7.49 13.51
CA ALA A 80 -17.20 6.40 14.07
C ALA A 80 -18.36 6.95 14.92
N LEU A 81 -18.09 7.97 15.75
CA LEU A 81 -19.12 8.66 16.54
C LEU A 81 -20.21 9.26 15.65
N LYS A 82 -19.84 9.88 14.52
CA LYS A 82 -20.79 10.44 13.57
C LYS A 82 -21.67 9.36 12.92
N ALA A 83 -21.09 8.24 12.52
CA ALA A 83 -21.83 7.11 11.95
C ALA A 83 -22.83 6.54 12.98
N TYR A 84 -22.38 6.35 14.22
CA TYR A 84 -23.22 5.91 15.34
C TYR A 84 -24.37 6.88 15.62
N ARG A 85 -24.08 8.18 15.80
CA ARG A 85 -25.10 9.23 16.05
C ARG A 85 -26.15 9.31 14.95
N THR A 86 -25.71 9.23 13.69
CA THR A 86 -26.61 9.24 12.52
C THR A 86 -27.55 8.04 12.51
N TYR A 87 -27.08 6.90 13.02
CA TYR A 87 -27.92 5.72 13.16
C TYR A 87 -28.89 5.90 14.32
N ILE A 88 -28.46 6.19 15.55
CA ILE A 88 -29.36 6.23 16.71
C ILE A 88 -30.39 7.38 16.66
N SER A 89 -30.04 8.50 16.02
CA SER A 89 -30.87 9.70 15.90
C SER A 89 -31.06 10.12 14.43
N PRO A 90 -31.82 9.34 13.63
CA PRO A 90 -32.09 9.66 12.23
C PRO A 90 -33.16 10.76 12.12
N SER A 91 -33.29 11.37 10.93
CA SER A 91 -34.40 12.28 10.65
C SER A 91 -35.76 11.57 10.69
N SER A 92 -36.85 12.30 10.96
CA SER A 92 -38.20 11.74 11.11
C SER A 92 -38.62 10.88 9.91
N LYS A 93 -38.39 11.37 8.68
CA LYS A 93 -38.67 10.63 7.44
C LYS A 93 -37.90 9.31 7.33
N LYS A 94 -36.65 9.28 7.83
CA LYS A 94 -35.80 8.09 7.80
C LYS A 94 -36.18 7.13 8.91
N LEU A 95 -36.62 7.63 10.06
CA LEU A 95 -37.16 6.84 11.15
C LEU A 95 -38.43 6.11 10.72
N GLU A 96 -39.40 6.81 10.14
CA GLU A 96 -40.63 6.21 9.60
C GLU A 96 -40.34 5.11 8.58
N ALA A 97 -39.37 5.33 7.70
CA ALA A 97 -38.91 4.30 6.77
C ALA A 97 -38.42 3.05 7.53
N PHE A 98 -37.55 3.19 8.53
CA PHE A 98 -37.06 2.04 9.30
C PHE A 98 -38.16 1.26 10.01
N LEU A 99 -39.15 1.95 10.60
CA LEU A 99 -40.21 1.31 11.37
C LEU A 99 -41.27 0.62 10.49
N THR A 100 -41.35 0.99 9.22
CA THR A 100 -42.25 0.37 8.23
C THR A 100 -41.61 -0.76 7.43
N HIS A 101 -40.30 -0.96 7.55
CA HIS A 101 -39.58 -2.02 6.85
C HIS A 101 -39.82 -3.40 7.49
N PRO A 102 -39.78 -4.48 6.69
CA PRO A 102 -39.83 -5.82 7.24
C PRO A 102 -38.60 -6.09 8.15
N PRO A 103 -38.74 -6.89 9.21
CA PRO A 103 -37.70 -7.07 10.24
C PRO A 103 -36.30 -7.39 9.70
N HIS A 104 -36.20 -8.23 8.66
CA HIS A 104 -34.91 -8.63 8.08
C HIS A 104 -34.11 -7.45 7.48
N MET A 105 -34.79 -6.42 6.96
CA MET A 105 -34.12 -5.22 6.42
C MET A 105 -33.53 -4.37 7.53
N LEU A 106 -34.19 -4.33 8.70
CA LEU A 106 -33.68 -3.66 9.88
C LEU A 106 -32.41 -4.33 10.38
N THR A 107 -32.41 -5.66 10.46
CA THR A 107 -31.24 -6.46 10.83
C THR A 107 -30.06 -6.19 9.89
N GLN A 108 -30.28 -6.19 8.57
CA GLN A 108 -29.23 -5.87 7.59
C GLN A 108 -28.71 -4.44 7.73
N ALA A 109 -29.57 -3.47 8.03
CA ALA A 109 -29.16 -2.10 8.26
C ALA A 109 -28.29 -1.96 9.51
N ALA A 110 -28.68 -2.61 10.61
CA ALA A 110 -27.90 -2.66 11.84
C ALA A 110 -26.53 -3.31 11.63
N GLU A 111 -26.47 -4.44 10.93
CA GLU A 111 -25.21 -5.15 10.62
C GLU A 111 -24.29 -4.32 9.72
N ARG A 112 -24.82 -3.67 8.68
CA ARG A 112 -24.01 -2.78 7.81
C ARG A 112 -23.42 -1.62 8.62
N THR A 113 -24.22 -1.01 9.48
CA THR A 113 -23.76 0.08 10.33
C THR A 113 -22.74 -0.39 11.36
N SER A 114 -22.89 -1.57 11.98
CA SER A 114 -21.89 -2.10 12.92
C SER A 114 -20.55 -2.34 12.24
N ASN A 115 -20.55 -2.94 11.04
CA ASN A 115 -19.34 -3.15 10.23
C ASN A 115 -18.66 -1.81 9.88
N GLN A 116 -19.44 -0.80 9.49
CA GLN A 116 -18.92 0.53 9.20
C GLN A 116 -18.29 1.18 10.42
N ILE A 117 -18.95 1.12 11.58
CA ILE A 117 -18.44 1.68 12.84
C ILE A 117 -17.14 0.97 13.22
N SER A 118 -17.11 -0.36 13.23
CA SER A 118 -15.90 -1.13 13.55
C SER A 118 -14.72 -0.74 12.67
N HIS A 119 -14.94 -0.68 11.35
CA HIS A 119 -13.89 -0.29 10.40
C HIS A 119 -13.34 1.12 10.66
N LEU A 120 -14.20 2.06 11.06
CA LEU A 120 -13.79 3.43 11.40
C LEU A 120 -13.00 3.48 12.70
N VAL A 121 -13.38 2.68 13.70
CA VAL A 121 -12.65 2.56 14.98
C VAL A 121 -11.28 1.94 14.76
N ASP A 122 -11.20 0.84 14.03
CA ASP A 122 -9.93 0.15 13.73
C ASP A 122 -8.98 1.08 12.97
N ARG A 123 -9.52 1.84 12.01
CA ARG A 123 -8.75 2.86 11.27
C ARG A 123 -8.24 3.97 12.21
N HIS A 124 -9.06 4.45 13.13
CA HIS A 124 -8.66 5.49 14.09
C HIS A 124 -7.57 5.00 15.05
N ARG A 125 -7.74 3.79 15.59
CA ARG A 125 -6.72 3.13 16.44
C ARG A 125 -5.43 2.87 15.69
N ALA A 126 -5.50 2.43 14.44
CA ALA A 126 -4.32 2.25 13.58
C ALA A 126 -3.62 3.59 13.35
N SER A 127 -4.35 4.65 13.00
CA SER A 127 -3.78 5.99 12.83
C SER A 127 -3.13 6.52 14.11
N ARG A 128 -3.73 6.29 15.29
CA ARG A 128 -3.12 6.65 16.59
C ARG A 128 -1.88 5.83 16.89
N SER A 129 -1.91 4.54 16.58
CA SER A 129 -0.75 3.65 16.74
C SER A 129 0.37 4.02 15.77
N ASP A 130 0.05 4.46 14.55
CA ASP A 130 1.00 4.98 13.57
C ASP A 130 1.61 6.31 14.04
N VAL A 131 0.82 7.20 14.67
CA VAL A 131 1.34 8.42 15.32
C VAL A 131 2.28 8.09 16.49
N LEU A 132 2.01 7.02 17.25
CA LEU A 132 2.88 6.55 18.33
C LEU A 132 4.12 5.80 17.82
N ARG A 133 4.06 5.17 16.64
CA ARG A 133 5.20 4.51 15.98
C ARG A 133 6.09 5.49 15.24
N ASN A 134 5.49 6.57 14.71
CA ASN A 134 6.17 7.66 14.02
C ASN A 134 6.30 8.90 14.90
N SER A 135 6.22 8.75 16.23
CA SER A 135 6.72 9.80 17.14
C SER A 135 8.25 9.74 17.13
N ASP A 136 8.81 9.96 15.95
CA ASP A 136 10.24 10.15 15.78
C ASP A 136 10.55 11.44 16.55
N ASP A 137 11.35 11.32 17.61
CA ASP A 137 11.90 12.48 18.29
C ASP A 137 12.74 13.25 17.25
N SER A 138 12.09 14.23 16.63
CA SER A 138 12.60 14.91 15.44
C SER A 138 13.92 15.62 15.76
N SER A 139 14.16 15.92 17.04
CA SER A 139 15.41 16.49 17.55
C SER A 139 16.59 15.51 17.54
N ALA A 140 16.34 14.21 17.78
CA ALA A 140 17.36 13.16 17.73
C ALA A 140 17.65 12.73 16.27
N ALA A 141 16.62 12.66 15.43
CA ALA A 141 16.75 12.29 14.02
C ALA A 141 17.53 13.32 13.17
N MET A 142 17.45 14.61 13.51
CA MET A 142 18.23 15.67 12.85
C MET A 142 19.75 15.58 13.10
N ASN A 143 20.19 14.88 14.14
CA ASN A 143 21.62 14.76 14.50
C ASN A 143 22.25 13.42 14.06
N ILE A 144 21.56 12.62 13.23
CA ILE A 144 22.10 11.36 12.72
C ILE A 144 23.19 11.64 11.67
N SER A 145 24.38 11.07 11.88
CA SER A 145 25.45 11.07 10.88
C SER A 145 24.96 10.38 9.60
N LYS A 146 25.05 11.10 8.49
CA LYS A 146 24.64 10.60 7.18
C LYS A 146 25.66 9.61 6.62
N ASN A 147 25.18 8.62 5.89
CA ASN A 147 26.00 7.72 5.12
C ASN A 147 26.30 8.35 3.75
N PRO A 148 27.50 8.15 3.19
CA PRO A 148 27.94 8.71 1.90
C PRO A 148 27.22 8.07 0.71
N LEU A 149 25.91 8.32 0.63
CA LEU A 149 24.96 7.80 -0.32
C LEU A 149 24.02 8.93 -0.75
N VAL A 150 23.93 9.12 -2.06
CA VAL A 150 22.95 9.99 -2.71
C VAL A 150 22.02 9.14 -3.58
N VAL A 151 20.73 9.45 -3.55
CA VAL A 151 19.74 8.81 -4.43
C VAL A 151 19.28 9.83 -5.47
N VAL A 152 19.47 9.52 -6.75
CA VAL A 152 19.14 10.41 -7.86
C VAL A 152 17.99 9.82 -8.66
N LEU A 153 16.93 10.62 -8.83
CA LEU A 153 15.69 10.23 -9.48
C LEU A 153 15.55 11.01 -10.78
N VAL A 154 15.77 10.36 -11.91
CA VAL A 154 15.72 10.97 -13.23
C VAL A 154 14.38 10.68 -13.89
N ASP A 155 13.57 11.73 -14.02
CA ASP A 155 12.23 11.66 -14.63
C ASP A 155 11.31 10.59 -14.01
N VAL A 156 11.49 10.26 -12.73
CA VAL A 156 10.61 9.33 -12.00
C VAL A 156 9.24 9.98 -11.83
N ARG A 157 8.22 9.45 -12.49
CA ARG A 157 6.93 10.13 -12.63
C ARG A 157 6.02 9.95 -11.42
N SER A 158 6.08 8.78 -10.76
CA SER A 158 5.14 8.44 -9.69
C SER A 158 5.50 9.11 -8.38
N SER A 159 4.64 10.04 -7.91
CA SER A 159 4.75 10.60 -6.56
C SER A 159 4.74 9.53 -5.46
N SER A 160 4.14 8.36 -5.71
CA SER A 160 4.17 7.24 -4.76
C SER A 160 5.54 6.58 -4.69
N ASN A 161 6.21 6.40 -5.84
CA ASN A 161 7.56 5.82 -5.86
C ASN A 161 8.54 6.79 -5.22
N VAL A 162 8.44 8.09 -5.53
CA VAL A 162 9.26 9.14 -4.89
C VAL A 162 9.06 9.14 -3.36
N GLY A 163 7.82 9.06 -2.87
CA GLY A 163 7.57 8.99 -1.42
C GLY A 163 8.17 7.76 -0.74
N GLN A 164 8.13 6.60 -1.41
CA GLN A 164 8.77 5.37 -0.90
C GLN A 164 10.29 5.44 -0.91
N LEU A 165 10.87 6.05 -1.95
CA LEU A 165 12.32 6.28 -2.05
C LEU A 165 12.80 7.30 -1.02
N LEU A 166 12.02 8.34 -0.72
CA LEU A 166 12.28 9.26 0.40
C LEU A 166 12.35 8.53 1.73
N ARG A 167 11.38 7.66 1.99
CA ARG A 167 11.36 6.85 3.21
C ARG A 167 12.54 5.87 3.27
N THR A 168 12.94 5.32 2.14
CA THR A 168 14.12 4.46 2.03
C THR A 168 15.40 5.24 2.33
N ALA A 169 15.57 6.40 1.72
CA ALA A 169 16.72 7.27 1.90
C ALA A 169 16.88 7.69 3.37
N ASP A 170 15.77 7.99 4.03
CA ASP A 170 15.73 8.29 5.47
C ASP A 170 16.15 7.07 6.31
N ALA A 171 15.57 5.91 6.02
CA ALA A 171 15.87 4.66 6.72
C ALA A 171 17.35 4.23 6.60
N VAL A 172 18.01 4.53 5.48
CA VAL A 172 19.46 4.28 5.29
C VAL A 172 20.32 5.48 5.65
N ALA A 173 19.75 6.55 6.21
CA ALA A 173 20.42 7.82 6.52
C ALA A 173 21.26 8.36 5.35
N ALA A 174 20.72 8.32 4.13
CA ALA A 174 21.34 8.92 2.95
C ALA A 174 21.53 10.44 3.14
N GLU A 175 22.52 11.01 2.47
CA GLU A 175 22.83 12.44 2.53
C GLU A 175 21.69 13.27 1.94
N LYS A 176 21.32 12.95 0.69
CA LYS A 176 20.28 13.68 -0.04
C LYS A 176 19.61 12.83 -1.12
N ILE A 177 18.44 13.30 -1.55
CA ILE A 177 17.77 12.87 -2.77
C ILE A 177 17.82 14.00 -3.79
N VAL A 178 18.24 13.69 -5.01
CA VAL A 178 18.24 14.62 -6.13
C VAL A 178 17.11 14.24 -7.10
N CYS A 179 16.07 15.07 -7.19
CA CYS A 179 14.96 14.90 -8.11
C CYS A 179 15.21 15.71 -9.39
N VAL A 180 15.27 15.03 -10.53
CA VAL A 180 15.62 15.62 -11.83
C VAL A 180 14.42 15.64 -12.76
N GLY A 181 14.27 16.73 -13.52
CA GLY A 181 13.30 16.87 -14.60
C GLY A 181 11.86 16.83 -14.11
N ILE A 182 11.05 15.91 -14.63
CA ILE A 182 9.62 15.82 -14.28
C ILE A 182 9.36 15.23 -12.88
N THR A 183 10.40 14.80 -12.17
CA THR A 183 10.27 14.11 -10.89
C THR A 183 9.55 14.97 -9.84
N PRO A 184 8.43 14.49 -9.25
CA PRO A 184 7.73 15.21 -8.19
C PRO A 184 8.62 15.44 -6.97
N THR A 185 8.44 16.58 -6.30
CA THR A 185 9.12 16.89 -5.03
C THR A 185 8.09 17.22 -3.94
N PRO A 186 8.42 17.12 -2.64
CA PRO A 186 7.51 17.46 -1.55
C PRO A 186 6.96 18.90 -1.63
N GLY A 187 7.74 19.84 -2.18
CA GLY A 187 7.35 21.24 -2.38
C GLY A 187 6.72 21.54 -3.76
N GLY A 188 6.72 20.59 -4.70
CA GLY A 188 6.30 20.78 -6.08
C GLY A 188 4.94 20.18 -6.41
N LEU A 189 4.60 20.14 -7.71
CA LEU A 189 3.40 19.49 -8.20
C LEU A 189 3.41 17.99 -7.86
N GLY A 190 2.35 17.49 -7.24
CA GLY A 190 2.29 16.12 -6.70
C GLY A 190 2.86 15.97 -5.28
N GLY A 191 3.40 17.03 -4.68
CA GLY A 191 4.03 17.02 -3.36
C GLY A 191 3.14 16.51 -2.23
N ASN A 192 1.84 16.81 -2.25
CA ASN A 192 0.89 16.27 -1.24
C ASN A 192 0.86 14.74 -1.22
N LYS A 193 0.97 14.11 -2.39
CA LYS A 193 1.01 12.64 -2.49
C LYS A 193 2.38 12.11 -2.08
N VAL A 194 3.46 12.82 -2.41
CA VAL A 194 4.81 12.48 -1.92
C VAL A 194 4.83 12.47 -0.39
N LYS A 195 4.45 13.58 0.25
CA LYS A 195 4.38 13.74 1.71
C LYS A 195 3.52 12.68 2.39
N LYS A 196 2.36 12.39 1.80
CA LYS A 196 1.45 11.35 2.31
C LYS A 196 2.09 9.96 2.33
N VAL A 197 2.99 9.66 1.40
CA VAL A 197 3.63 8.35 1.29
C VAL A 197 4.96 8.30 2.06
N SER A 198 5.71 9.41 2.09
CA SER A 198 6.97 9.53 2.85
C SER A 198 6.76 9.61 4.36
N LEU A 199 5.56 10.00 4.83
CA LEU A 199 5.20 10.05 6.26
C LEU A 199 6.17 10.90 7.11
N GLY A 200 6.69 12.01 6.58
CA GLY A 200 7.57 12.91 7.30
C GLY A 200 9.06 12.69 7.05
N SER A 201 9.46 11.62 6.35
CA SER A 201 10.87 11.39 5.97
C SER A 201 11.50 12.53 5.17
N GLU A 202 10.69 13.34 4.47
CA GLU A 202 11.15 14.54 3.77
C GLU A 202 11.70 15.63 4.70
N MET A 203 11.48 15.53 6.02
CA MET A 203 12.04 16.45 7.01
C MET A 203 13.46 16.04 7.44
N PHE A 204 13.85 14.79 7.20
CA PHE A 204 15.12 14.21 7.67
C PHE A 204 16.14 14.01 6.56
N VAL A 205 15.71 13.99 5.30
CA VAL A 205 16.58 13.85 4.13
C VAL A 205 16.50 15.12 3.30
N GLU A 206 17.64 15.69 2.94
CA GLU A 206 17.70 16.83 2.05
C GLU A 206 17.14 16.44 0.66
N VAL A 207 16.23 17.25 0.12
CA VAL A 207 15.66 17.05 -1.21
C VAL A 207 16.09 18.18 -2.12
N VAL A 208 16.95 17.87 -3.08
CA VAL A 208 17.43 18.80 -4.10
C VAL A 208 16.61 18.63 -5.38
N ARG A 209 16.18 19.74 -5.97
CA ARG A 209 15.48 19.74 -7.26
C ARG A 209 16.42 20.28 -8.34
N CYS A 210 16.57 19.52 -9.41
CA CYS A 210 17.29 19.93 -10.62
C CYS A 210 16.32 19.89 -11.81
N GLU A 211 16.35 20.90 -12.66
CA GLU A 211 15.53 20.91 -13.88
C GLU A 211 16.17 20.03 -14.96
N THR A 212 17.50 19.86 -14.94
CA THR A 212 18.26 19.11 -15.95
C THR A 212 19.23 18.10 -15.34
N TRP A 213 19.61 17.10 -16.14
CA TRP A 213 20.66 16.14 -15.77
C TRP A 213 22.01 16.81 -15.53
N ASP A 214 22.35 17.85 -16.29
CA ASP A 214 23.63 18.57 -16.12
C ASP A 214 23.71 19.32 -14.79
N GLU A 215 22.58 19.79 -14.27
CA GLU A 215 22.51 20.33 -12.90
C GLU A 215 22.69 19.24 -11.86
N ALA A 216 22.07 18.08 -12.07
CA ALA A 216 22.20 16.94 -11.17
C ALA A 216 23.64 16.41 -11.10
N LEU A 217 24.37 16.42 -12.22
CA LEU A 217 25.80 16.04 -12.27
C LEU A 217 26.68 16.90 -11.36
N LYS A 218 26.36 18.20 -11.23
CA LYS A 218 27.07 19.10 -10.29
C LYS A 218 26.77 18.74 -8.83
N GLU A 219 25.53 18.38 -8.54
CA GLU A 219 25.12 17.98 -7.19
C GLU A 219 25.78 16.69 -6.71
N ILE A 220 26.14 15.80 -7.64
CA ILE A 220 26.80 14.52 -7.37
C ILE A 220 28.26 14.50 -7.84
N GLU A 221 28.88 15.67 -7.99
CA GLU A 221 30.29 15.78 -8.33
C GLU A 221 31.16 15.14 -7.24
N GLY A 222 32.02 14.22 -7.65
CA GLY A 222 32.91 13.45 -6.78
C GLY A 222 32.28 12.18 -6.18
N TYR A 223 31.02 11.87 -6.45
CA TYR A 223 30.41 10.58 -6.10
C TYR A 223 30.62 9.57 -7.22
N TRP A 224 30.73 8.29 -6.84
CA TRP A 224 30.68 7.16 -7.76
C TRP A 224 29.23 6.95 -8.22
N LYS A 225 28.96 7.27 -9.48
CA LYS A 225 27.63 7.27 -10.09
C LYS A 225 27.31 5.87 -10.58
N VAL A 226 26.23 5.31 -10.06
CA VAL A 226 25.78 3.95 -10.37
C VAL A 226 24.40 4.04 -11.03
N GLY A 227 24.33 3.79 -12.34
CA GLY A 227 23.07 3.73 -13.08
C GLY A 227 22.35 2.41 -12.83
N LEU A 228 21.12 2.45 -12.32
CA LEU A 228 20.32 1.24 -12.10
C LEU A 228 19.45 0.96 -13.31
N GLU A 229 19.90 0.02 -14.14
CA GLU A 229 19.21 -0.34 -15.37
C GLU A 229 19.55 -1.77 -15.81
N THR A 230 18.61 -2.45 -16.46
CA THR A 230 18.80 -3.79 -17.01
C THR A 230 19.12 -3.69 -18.50
N VAL A 231 20.40 -3.65 -18.84
CA VAL A 231 20.93 -3.56 -20.21
C VAL A 231 22.07 -4.54 -20.43
N GLU A 232 22.35 -4.88 -21.68
CA GLU A 232 23.50 -5.71 -22.03
C GLU A 232 24.80 -5.07 -21.52
N GLY A 233 25.60 -5.85 -20.78
CA GLY A 233 26.85 -5.38 -20.18
C GLY A 233 26.70 -4.71 -18.81
N ALA A 234 25.48 -4.65 -18.24
CA ALA A 234 25.31 -4.25 -16.85
C ALA A 234 26.02 -5.24 -15.90
N VAL A 235 26.59 -4.71 -14.82
CA VAL A 235 27.23 -5.51 -13.77
C VAL A 235 26.16 -5.93 -12.78
N GLY A 236 26.18 -7.21 -12.37
CA GLY A 236 25.27 -7.69 -11.33
C GLY A 236 25.50 -6.97 -10.00
N LEU A 237 24.44 -6.62 -9.28
CA LEU A 237 24.48 -5.85 -8.03
C LEU A 237 25.52 -6.35 -7.02
N TRP A 238 25.69 -7.68 -6.91
CA TRP A 238 26.60 -8.28 -5.94
C TRP A 238 28.07 -8.16 -6.36
N ASP A 239 28.33 -8.02 -7.67
CA ASP A 239 29.67 -7.88 -8.25
C ASP A 239 30.06 -6.41 -8.47
N ALA A 240 29.09 -5.50 -8.49
CA ALA A 240 29.28 -4.07 -8.73
C ALA A 240 30.22 -3.39 -7.72
N GLU A 241 30.90 -2.32 -8.12
CA GLU A 241 31.73 -1.51 -7.24
C GLU A 241 30.91 -0.44 -6.49
N LEU A 242 30.23 -0.82 -5.42
CA LEU A 242 29.53 0.13 -4.56
C LEU A 242 30.48 0.74 -3.52
N LYS A 243 30.87 2.00 -3.73
CA LYS A 243 31.92 2.69 -2.98
C LYS A 243 31.38 3.30 -1.69
N GLY A 244 31.73 2.71 -0.55
CA GLY A 244 31.61 3.34 0.76
C GLY A 244 32.73 4.38 0.91
N GLY A 245 32.38 5.66 0.86
CA GLY A 245 33.32 6.79 0.82
C GLY A 245 34.22 6.83 2.04
N GLU A 246 35.51 6.54 1.85
CA GLU A 246 36.65 6.89 2.72
C GLU A 246 37.95 6.54 1.96
N GLY A 247 38.88 7.52 1.85
CA GLY A 247 40.19 7.41 1.19
C GLY A 247 40.33 8.23 -0.11
N GLU A 248 41.56 8.69 -0.43
CA GLU A 248 41.88 9.53 -1.61
C GLU A 248 41.44 8.91 -2.96
N VAL A 249 41.19 7.58 -2.98
CA VAL A 249 40.81 6.80 -4.16
C VAL A 249 39.29 6.66 -4.35
N TRP A 250 38.48 6.93 -3.31
CA TRP A 250 37.08 6.45 -3.24
C TRP A 250 35.99 7.53 -3.35
N GLY A 251 36.38 8.80 -3.52
CA GLY A 251 35.44 9.92 -3.71
C GLY A 251 34.55 10.21 -2.49
N LYS A 252 33.48 10.98 -2.71
CA LYS A 252 32.51 11.39 -1.67
C LYS A 252 31.52 10.30 -1.25
N GLY A 253 31.47 9.17 -1.97
CA GLY A 253 30.49 8.11 -1.73
C GLY A 253 29.90 7.54 -3.02
N THR A 254 28.70 6.95 -2.91
CA THR A 254 27.95 6.41 -4.05
C THR A 254 26.72 7.28 -4.35
N ALA A 255 26.47 7.56 -5.63
CA ALA A 255 25.23 8.15 -6.11
C ALA A 255 24.47 7.12 -6.97
N ILE A 256 23.37 6.58 -6.47
CA ILE A 256 22.55 5.64 -7.23
C ILE A 256 21.55 6.42 -8.11
N VAL A 257 21.51 6.11 -9.39
CA VAL A 257 20.70 6.82 -10.39
C VAL A 257 19.59 5.91 -10.87
N LEU A 258 18.34 6.31 -10.60
CA LEU A 258 17.12 5.60 -10.96
C LEU A 258 16.37 6.35 -12.05
N GLY A 259 15.85 5.60 -13.02
CA GLY A 259 15.17 6.16 -14.18
C GLY A 259 13.65 6.13 -14.11
N ASN A 260 13.04 6.62 -15.18
CA ASN A 260 11.60 6.63 -15.39
C ASN A 260 11.04 5.20 -15.42
N GLU A 261 9.83 4.99 -14.89
CA GLU A 261 9.22 3.66 -14.78
C GLU A 261 8.92 2.98 -16.13
N VAL A 262 8.84 3.76 -17.21
CA VAL A 262 8.51 3.27 -18.56
C VAL A 262 9.73 3.28 -19.45
N THR A 263 10.50 4.38 -19.45
CA THR A 263 11.63 4.55 -20.37
C THR A 263 12.98 4.19 -19.75
N GLY A 264 13.01 3.85 -18.46
CA GLY A 264 14.25 3.55 -17.76
C GLY A 264 15.17 4.78 -17.65
N VAL A 265 16.44 4.50 -17.42
CA VAL A 265 17.54 5.48 -17.47
C VAL A 265 17.94 5.67 -18.94
N THR A 266 17.94 6.93 -19.39
CA THR A 266 18.24 7.22 -20.80
C THR A 266 19.71 6.91 -21.15
N PRO A 267 20.03 6.55 -22.42
CA PRO A 267 21.41 6.32 -22.84
C PRO A 267 22.36 7.48 -22.57
N ARG A 268 21.85 8.73 -22.62
CA ARG A 268 22.64 9.92 -22.26
C ARG A 268 23.08 9.86 -20.80
N VAL A 269 22.14 9.60 -19.90
CA VAL A 269 22.42 9.50 -18.45
C VAL A 269 23.36 8.33 -18.17
N LEU A 270 23.13 7.17 -18.81
CA LEU A 270 24.02 6.00 -18.69
C LEU A 270 25.44 6.26 -19.24
N GLY A 271 25.61 7.20 -20.17
CA GLY A 271 26.92 7.61 -20.66
C GLY A 271 27.74 8.42 -19.65
N ASP A 272 27.09 8.99 -18.63
CA ASP A 272 27.72 9.83 -17.61
C ASP A 272 27.88 9.13 -16.25
N VAL A 273 27.40 7.89 -16.11
CA VAL A 273 27.60 7.08 -14.89
C VAL A 273 28.92 6.34 -14.94
N ASP A 274 29.48 6.05 -13.77
CA ASP A 274 30.74 5.33 -13.64
C ASP A 274 30.53 3.81 -13.84
N GLU A 275 29.35 3.30 -13.49
CA GLU A 275 28.99 1.89 -13.64
C GLU A 275 27.48 1.73 -13.86
N VAL A 276 27.07 0.76 -14.70
CA VAL A 276 25.66 0.37 -14.87
C VAL A 276 25.45 -0.94 -14.14
N VAL A 277 24.47 -0.97 -13.24
CA VAL A 277 24.22 -2.08 -12.33
C VAL A 277 22.80 -2.59 -12.49
N GLU A 278 22.68 -3.91 -12.61
CA GLU A 278 21.40 -4.60 -12.61
C GLU A 278 21.19 -5.42 -11.34
N ILE A 279 19.93 -5.57 -10.94
CA ILE A 279 19.56 -6.50 -9.86
C ILE A 279 19.30 -7.85 -10.53
N PRO A 280 20.04 -8.92 -10.16
CA PRO A 280 19.81 -10.23 -10.76
C PRO A 280 18.38 -10.73 -10.49
N MET A 281 17.67 -11.11 -11.56
CA MET A 281 16.27 -11.54 -11.53
C MET A 281 16.16 -13.05 -11.79
N GLU A 282 15.85 -13.82 -10.75
CA GLU A 282 15.70 -15.29 -10.84
C GLU A 282 14.25 -15.74 -11.18
N GLY A 283 13.34 -14.79 -11.39
CA GLY A 283 11.93 -15.04 -11.63
C GLY A 283 11.50 -14.73 -13.08
N GLY A 284 10.23 -14.99 -13.40
CA GLY A 284 9.68 -14.70 -14.74
C GLY A 284 9.43 -13.22 -15.05
N LYS A 285 9.82 -12.30 -14.16
CA LYS A 285 9.76 -10.85 -14.37
C LYS A 285 11.17 -10.32 -14.54
N ASN A 286 11.33 -9.38 -15.47
CA ASN A 286 12.65 -8.88 -15.86
C ASN A 286 13.03 -7.57 -15.17
N SER A 287 12.18 -7.07 -14.27
CA SER A 287 12.45 -5.84 -13.52
C SER A 287 11.66 -5.79 -12.21
N LEU A 288 12.14 -4.95 -11.29
CA LEU A 288 11.43 -4.56 -10.08
C LEU A 288 10.77 -3.19 -10.27
N ASN A 289 9.80 -2.88 -9.40
CA ASN A 289 9.36 -1.50 -9.24
C ASN A 289 10.55 -0.62 -8.85
N VAL A 290 10.64 0.60 -9.41
CA VAL A 290 11.78 1.52 -9.18
C VAL A 290 12.05 1.82 -7.70
N ALA A 291 11.01 1.93 -6.86
CA ALA A 291 11.19 2.16 -5.43
C ALA A 291 11.74 0.90 -4.73
N ALA A 292 11.28 -0.28 -5.12
CA ALA A 292 11.81 -1.54 -4.61
C ALA A 292 13.27 -1.76 -5.05
N ALA A 293 13.59 -1.48 -6.32
CA ALA A 293 14.95 -1.55 -6.84
C ALA A 293 15.88 -0.60 -6.09
N GLY A 294 15.48 0.66 -5.93
CA GLY A 294 16.25 1.65 -5.18
C GLY A 294 16.45 1.24 -3.72
N ALA A 295 15.45 0.64 -3.07
CA ALA A 295 15.60 0.13 -1.71
C ALA A 295 16.60 -1.02 -1.60
N VAL A 296 16.56 -1.99 -2.52
CA VAL A 296 17.51 -3.11 -2.55
C VAL A 296 18.94 -2.59 -2.68
N VAL A 297 19.20 -1.70 -3.64
CA VAL A 297 20.55 -1.17 -3.87
C VAL A 297 20.99 -0.26 -2.73
N ALA A 298 20.12 0.62 -2.21
CA ALA A 298 20.47 1.50 -1.10
C ALA A 298 20.90 0.73 0.17
N TYR A 299 20.21 -0.38 0.49
CA TYR A 299 20.59 -1.23 1.61
C TYR A 299 21.88 -2.03 1.35
N GLU A 300 22.15 -2.43 0.12
CA GLU A 300 23.43 -3.07 -0.23
C GLU A 300 24.59 -2.09 -0.13
N VAL A 301 24.42 -0.83 -0.56
CA VAL A 301 25.41 0.24 -0.34
C VAL A 301 25.64 0.44 1.17
N LEU A 302 24.56 0.57 1.95
CA LEU A 302 24.66 0.71 3.41
C LEU A 302 25.41 -0.45 4.05
N ARG A 303 25.10 -1.70 3.67
CA ARG A 303 25.78 -2.90 4.17
C ARG A 303 27.28 -2.81 3.92
N ARG A 304 27.70 -2.43 2.71
CA ARG A 304 29.13 -2.31 2.36
C ARG A 304 29.82 -1.18 3.13
N ILE A 305 29.14 -0.05 3.34
CA ILE A 305 29.63 1.03 4.20
C ILE A 305 29.88 0.52 5.63
N LYS A 306 28.94 -0.23 6.21
CA LYS A 306 29.06 -0.75 7.58
C LYS A 306 30.13 -1.83 7.72
N LEU A 307 30.30 -2.70 6.72
CA LEU A 307 31.33 -3.73 6.71
C LEU A 307 32.75 -3.14 6.65
N LYS A 308 32.96 -2.00 5.97
CA LYS A 308 34.27 -1.32 5.96
C LYS A 308 34.63 -0.66 7.31
N LYS A 309 33.63 -0.31 8.13
CA LYS A 309 33.82 0.35 9.43
C LYS A 309 34.04 -0.64 10.58
N SER A 310 33.81 -1.94 10.36
CA SER A 310 33.96 -3.01 11.36
C SER A 310 35.32 -3.69 11.22
#